data_AF-A0A4P7QH76-F1
#
_entry.id   AF-A0A4P7QH76-F1
#
_cell.length_a   1.000
_cell.length_b   1.000
_cell.length_c   1.000
_cell.angle_alpha   90.00
_cell.angle_beta   90.00
_cell.angle_gamma   90.00
#
_symmetry.space_group_name_H-M   'P 1'
#
loop_
_entity.id
_entity.type
_entity.pdbx_description
1 polymer ?
#
loop_
_entity_poly.entity_id
_entity_poly.type
_entity_poly.pdbx_seq_one_letter_code
_entity_poly.pdbx_strand_id
1 'polypeptide(L)' 'MSRYSEQFKRDAVALYESNEDLSLIAASTELGINRASLHSWVKKYGTGKRARTKAMRDKAQPSCR' A
#
# COMPACT_ATOMS: atom_id res chain seq x y z
N MET A 1 9.58 10.41 -19.42
CA MET A 1 9.34 8.96 -19.38
C MET A 1 8.66 8.60 -18.07
N SER A 2 7.41 8.16 -18.11
CA SER A 2 6.75 7.58 -16.95
C SER A 2 7.51 6.30 -16.58
N ARG A 3 8.27 6.31 -15.48
CA ARG A 3 9.14 5.20 -15.05
C ARG A 3 8.39 3.85 -14.89
N TYR A 4 7.05 3.90 -14.77
CA TYR A 4 6.19 2.72 -14.63
C TYR A 4 4.89 2.91 -15.43
N SER A 5 4.52 1.89 -16.22
CA SER A 5 3.28 1.83 -16.98
C SER A 5 2.05 1.78 -16.06
N GLU A 6 0.91 2.29 -16.52
CA GLU A 6 -0.32 2.26 -15.71
C GLU A 6 -0.78 0.85 -15.36
N GLN A 7 -0.60 -0.12 -16.27
CA GLN A 7 -0.86 -1.54 -15.98
C GLN A 7 -0.04 -2.01 -14.77
N PHE A 8 1.26 -1.69 -14.73
CA PHE A 8 2.13 -2.07 -13.63
C PHE A 8 1.68 -1.46 -12.29
N LYS A 9 1.20 -0.22 -12.29
CA LYS A 9 0.69 0.44 -11.08
C LYS A 9 -0.57 -0.25 -10.54
N ARG A 10 -1.48 -0.66 -11.42
CA ARG A 10 -2.70 -1.38 -11.04
C ARG A 10 -2.40 -2.79 -10.56
N ASP A 11 -1.49 -3.49 -11.24
CA ASP A 11 -1.03 -4.82 -10.87
C ASP A 11 -0.37 -4.81 -9.48
N ALA A 12 0.50 -3.85 -9.22
CA ALA A 12 1.12 -3.64 -7.91
C ALA A 12 0.10 -3.41 -6.78
N VAL A 13 -0.95 -2.64 -7.06
CA VAL A 13 -2.04 -2.38 -6.09
C VAL A 13 -2.93 -3.61 -5.92
N ALA A 14 -3.20 -4.35 -6.99
CA ALA A 14 -3.96 -5.60 -6.92
C ALA A 14 -3.23 -6.68 -6.12
N LEU A 15 -1.91 -6.81 -6.33
CA LEU A 15 -1.06 -7.71 -5.54
C LEU A 15 -1.07 -7.32 -4.07
N TYR A 16 -0.95 -6.01 -3.78
CA TYR A 16 -1.08 -5.52 -2.41
C TYR A 16 -2.44 -5.89 -1.85
N GLU A 17 -3.56 -5.51 -2.48
CA GLU A 17 -4.93 -5.74 -1.98
C GLU A 17 -5.31 -7.23 -1.88
N SER A 18 -4.79 -8.08 -2.77
CA SER A 18 -5.02 -9.54 -2.77
C SER A 18 -4.37 -10.23 -1.57
N ASN A 19 -3.21 -9.76 -1.12
CA ASN A 19 -2.47 -10.39 -0.03
C ASN A 19 -2.58 -9.54 1.24
N GLU A 20 -3.51 -9.90 2.13
CA GLU A 20 -3.72 -9.17 3.40
C GLU A 20 -2.51 -9.27 4.33
N ASP A 21 -1.75 -10.36 4.21
CA ASP A 21 -0.54 -10.64 4.99
C ASP A 21 0.69 -9.84 4.52
N LEU A 22 0.68 -9.34 3.27
CA LEU A 22 1.79 -8.56 2.74
C LEU A 22 1.71 -7.11 3.23
N SER A 23 2.71 -6.73 4.02
CA SER A 23 2.95 -5.33 4.37
C SER A 23 3.35 -4.53 3.13
N LEU A 24 3.09 -3.22 3.17
CA LEU A 24 3.44 -2.27 2.10
C LEU A 24 4.94 -2.30 1.76
N ILE A 25 5.78 -2.64 2.74
CA ILE A 25 7.23 -2.84 2.55
C ILE A 25 7.49 -4.13 1.75
N ALA A 26 6.92 -5.25 2.15
CA ALA A 26 7.12 -6.54 1.49
C ALA A 26 6.68 -6.49 0.02
N ALA A 27 5.48 -5.98 -0.25
CA ALA A 27 4.99 -5.79 -1.62
C ALA A 27 5.91 -4.87 -2.44
N SER A 28 6.46 -3.81 -1.83
CA SER A 28 7.40 -2.91 -2.52
C SER A 28 8.75 -3.58 -2.81
N THR A 29 9.24 -4.44 -1.92
CA THR A 29 10.46 -5.22 -2.10
C THR A 29 10.29 -6.27 -3.19
N GLU A 30 9.19 -7.01 -3.18
CA GLU A 30 8.87 -8.04 -4.19
C GLU A 30 8.79 -7.45 -5.60
N LEU A 31 8.20 -6.26 -5.73
CA LEU A 31 8.06 -5.56 -7.00
C LEU A 31 9.30 -4.73 -7.38
N GLY A 32 10.29 -4.62 -6.48
CA GLY A 32 11.49 -3.79 -6.68
C GLY A 32 11.18 -2.28 -6.82
N ILE A 33 10.11 -1.80 -6.19
CA ILE A 33 9.67 -0.40 -6.27
C ILE A 33 9.82 0.33 -4.96
N ASN A 34 9.86 1.67 -5.03
CA ASN A 34 9.85 2.49 -3.82
C ASN A 34 8.49 2.39 -3.10
N ARG A 35 8.52 2.08 -1.81
CA ARG A 35 7.35 2.08 -0.91
C ARG A 35 6.51 3.35 -1.04
N ALA A 36 7.13 4.51 -1.20
CA ALA A 36 6.42 5.79 -1.34
C ALA A 36 5.56 5.85 -2.62
N SER A 37 6.06 5.27 -3.71
CA SER A 37 5.33 5.15 -4.98
C SER A 37 4.15 4.20 -4.82
N LEU A 38 4.38 3.02 -4.22
CA LEU A 38 3.32 2.04 -3.97
C LEU A 38 2.23 2.62 -3.08
N HIS A 39 2.60 3.35 -2.01
CA HIS A 39 1.63 4.02 -1.13
C HIS A 39 0.77 5.04 -1.89
N SER A 40 1.38 5.81 -2.79
CA SER A 40 0.66 6.77 -3.64
C SER A 40 -0.29 6.07 -4.62
N TRP A 41 0.10 4.91 -5.15
CA TRP A 41 -0.74 4.11 -6.04
C TRP A 41 -1.89 3.45 -5.29
N VAL A 42 -1.64 2.88 -4.10
CA VAL A 42 -2.69 2.34 -3.23
C VAL A 42 -3.68 3.43 -2.82
N LYS A 43 -3.23 4.67 -2.60
CA LYS A 43 -4.13 5.78 -2.31
C LYS A 43 -4.96 6.21 -3.54
N LYS A 44 -4.41 6.09 -4.74
CA LYS A 44 -5.05 6.55 -6.00
C LYS A 44 -5.93 5.49 -6.66
N TYR A 45 -5.51 4.24 -6.61
CA TYR A 45 -6.16 3.09 -7.24
C TYR A 45 -6.74 2.10 -6.23
N GLY A 46 -6.24 2.08 -5.00
CA GLY A 46 -6.72 1.16 -3.98
C GLY A 46 -8.10 1.56 -3.50
N THR A 47 -8.91 0.56 -3.20
CA THR A 47 -10.36 0.73 -2.96
C THR A 47 -10.71 1.28 -1.57
N GLY A 48 -9.71 1.76 -0.81
CA GLY A 48 -9.88 2.26 0.55
C GLY A 48 -10.12 1.17 1.62
N LYS A 49 -10.25 -0.11 1.24
CA LYS A 49 -10.50 -1.24 2.15
C LYS A 49 -9.45 -1.35 3.27
N ARG A 50 -8.17 -1.06 2.97
CA ARG A 50 -7.07 -1.06 3.97
C ARG A 50 -6.79 0.29 4.62
N ALA A 51 -7.17 1.40 3.97
CA ALA A 51 -6.98 2.74 4.51
C ALA A 51 -7.80 2.95 5.80
N ARG A 52 -8.99 2.34 5.86
CA ARG A 52 -9.86 2.35 7.05
C ARG A 52 -9.26 1.53 8.21
N THR A 53 -8.55 0.45 7.89
CA THR A 53 -7.94 -0.49 8.85
C THR A 53 -6.68 0.07 9.53
N LYS A 54 -5.94 0.96 8.86
CA LYS A 54 -4.76 1.61 9.47
C LYS A 54 -5.11 2.82 10.34
N ALA A 55 -6.14 3.58 9.96
CA ALA A 55 -6.63 4.70 10.78
C ALA A 55 -7.15 4.24 12.16
N MET A 56 -7.74 3.04 12.26
CA MET A 56 -8.15 2.48 13.55
C MET A 56 -7.00 1.87 14.36
N ARG A 57 -5.91 1.44 13.71
CA ARG A 57 -4.71 0.89 14.39
C ARG A 57 -3.80 1.98 14.93
N ASP A 58 -3.70 3.11 14.24
CA ASP A 58 -2.99 4.31 14.70
C ASP A 58 -3.70 4.99 15.89
N LYS A 59 -5.04 4.97 15.91
CA LYS A 59 -5.85 5.39 17.07
C LYS A 59 -5.77 4.46 18.29
N ALA A 60 -5.12 3.30 18.18
CA ALA A 60 -4.95 2.34 19.27
C ALA A 60 -3.55 2.37 19.89
N GLN A 61 -2.82 3.49 19.80
CA GLN A 61 -1.75 3.77 20.76
C GLN A 61 -2.35 4.52 21.96
N PRO A 62 -2.64 3.85 23.10
CA PRO A 62 -2.71 4.54 24.36
C PRO A 62 -1.31 5.07 24.66
N SER A 63 -1.16 6.38 24.49
CA SER A 63 -0.15 7.15 25.19
C SER A 63 -0.37 6.97 26.70
N CYS A 64 0.30 6.01 27.31
CA CYS A 64 0.56 6.06 28.75
C CYS A 64 1.99 6.54 28.92
N ARG A 65 2.06 7.78 29.41
CA ARG A 65 3.24 8.51 29.85
C ARG A 65 3.70 8.01 31.21
#